data_AF-A0AAW2NXR7-F1
#
_entry.id   AF-A0AAW2NXR7-F1
#
_cell.length_a   1.000
_cell.length_b   1.000
_cell.length_c   1.000
_cell.angle_alpha   90.00
_cell.angle_beta   90.00
_cell.angle_gamma   90.00
#
_symmetry.space_group_name_H-M   'P 1'
#
loop_
_entity.id
_entity.type
_entity.pdbx_description
1 polymer ?
#
loop_
_entity_poly.entity_id
_entity_poly.type
_entity_poly.pdbx_seq_one_letter_code
_entity_poly.pdbx_strand_id
1 'polypeptide(L)'
;MLALIPSGHLVYAVYDITIGYRHRCPSFLDNAFGVYPSEVHIHIRRVALSDIPTSENELSSWLMETFRLKDELLSEFYDGGHFPHEGTEPDLNMVKCVGNLVFVMIFTGTCTFLTFFSSTWFKIYVSLVCAYMASATYFHIRPSPIHIR
;
A
#
# COMPACT_ATOMS: atom_id res chain seq x y z
N MET A 1 -2.90 -22.71 -6.24
CA MET A 1 -3.85 -22.20 -7.25
C MET A 1 -3.02 -21.63 -8.39
N LEU A 2 -2.96 -22.30 -9.54
CA LEU A 2 -2.22 -21.81 -10.73
C LEU A 2 -3.04 -20.72 -11.41
N ALA A 3 -2.61 -19.47 -11.31
CA ALA A 3 -3.21 -18.36 -12.05
C ALA A 3 -2.46 -18.19 -13.38
N LEU A 4 -3.06 -18.67 -14.47
CA LEU A 4 -2.62 -18.39 -15.83
C LEU A 4 -3.36 -17.13 -16.31
N ILE A 5 -2.65 -16.03 -16.52
CA ILE A 5 -3.17 -14.84 -17.22
C ILE A 5 -2.69 -14.93 -18.67
N PRO A 6 -3.57 -15.22 -19.64
CA PRO A 6 -3.17 -15.28 -21.04
C PRO A 6 -3.47 -13.94 -21.71
N SER A 7 -2.43 -13.14 -21.93
CA SER A 7 -2.44 -12.05 -22.91
C SER A 7 -1.23 -12.25 -23.82
N GLY A 8 -1.48 -12.19 -25.14
CA GLY A 8 -0.47 -12.47 -26.16
C GLY A 8 0.82 -11.69 -25.97
N HIS A 9 1.94 -12.39 -26.22
CA HIS A 9 3.33 -12.03 -26.01
C HIS A 9 3.89 -12.18 -24.58
N LEU A 10 4.67 -13.26 -24.42
CA LEU A 10 5.77 -13.45 -23.47
C LEU A 10 5.40 -13.79 -22.02
N VAL A 11 4.67 -14.88 -21.82
CA VAL A 11 4.80 -15.64 -20.57
C VAL A 11 6.21 -16.24 -20.58
N TYR A 12 7.05 -15.93 -19.59
CA TYR A 12 8.42 -16.45 -19.50
C TYR A 12 8.58 -17.49 -18.39
N ALA A 13 7.73 -17.43 -17.38
CA ALA A 13 7.79 -18.29 -16.21
C ALA A 13 6.41 -18.41 -15.55
N VAL A 14 6.21 -19.54 -14.88
CA VAL A 14 5.08 -19.82 -14.01
C VAL A 14 5.56 -19.66 -12.57
N TYR A 15 4.83 -18.88 -11.78
CA TYR A 15 5.08 -18.77 -10.35
C TYR A 15 4.19 -19.76 -9.62
N ASP A 16 4.83 -20.68 -8.94
CA ASP A 16 4.18 -21.66 -8.10
C ASP A 16 4.20 -21.17 -6.65
N ILE A 17 3.02 -21.06 -6.06
CA ILE A 17 2.83 -20.48 -4.72
C ILE A 17 2.21 -21.55 -3.82
N THR A 18 2.92 -21.86 -2.75
CA THR A 18 2.49 -22.78 -1.69
C THR A 18 2.31 -21.98 -0.40
N ILE A 19 1.13 -22.10 0.22
CA ILE A 19 0.76 -21.34 1.42
C ILE A 19 0.61 -22.32 2.58
N GLY A 20 1.39 -22.11 3.63
CA GLY A 20 1.32 -22.85 4.88
C GLY A 20 0.58 -22.05 5.95
N TYR A 21 -0.49 -22.61 6.52
CA TYR A 21 -1.23 -22.01 7.63
C TYR A 21 -0.85 -22.72 8.92
N ARG A 22 -0.17 -22.05 9.85
CA ARG A 22 0.41 -22.71 11.03
C ARG A 22 -0.64 -23.39 11.95
N HIS A 23 -1.80 -22.76 12.12
CA HIS A 23 -2.83 -23.25 13.05
C HIS A 23 -4.04 -23.84 12.34
N ARG A 24 -4.69 -23.05 11.49
CA ARG A 24 -5.86 -23.48 10.73
C ARG A 24 -5.93 -22.74 9.41
N CYS A 25 -6.32 -23.46 8.37
CA CYS A 25 -6.72 -22.85 7.12
C CYS A 25 -7.99 -22.01 7.35
N PRO A 26 -8.03 -20.74 6.91
CA PRO A 26 -9.22 -19.90 7.07
C PRO A 26 -10.39 -20.48 6.28
N SER A 27 -11.55 -20.58 6.93
CA SER A 27 -12.78 -20.98 6.25
C SER A 27 -13.28 -19.84 5.34
N PHE A 28 -14.25 -20.15 4.47
CA PHE A 28 -14.90 -19.12 3.66
C PHE A 28 -15.53 -18.01 4.52
N LEU A 29 -16.16 -18.38 5.65
CA LEU A 29 -16.76 -17.41 6.57
C LEU A 29 -15.70 -16.57 7.26
N ASP A 30 -14.58 -17.16 7.67
CA ASP A 30 -13.47 -16.40 8.24
C ASP A 30 -12.99 -15.30 7.27
N ASN A 31 -12.83 -15.65 5.99
CA ASN A 31 -12.50 -14.66 4.97
C ASN A 31 -13.58 -13.60 4.79
N ALA A 32 -14.87 -13.99 4.76
CA ALA A 32 -15.99 -13.07 4.60
C ALA A 32 -16.12 -12.08 5.77
N PHE A 33 -15.80 -12.51 6.99
CA PHE A 33 -15.82 -11.68 8.20
C PHE A 33 -14.50 -10.96 8.48
N GLY A 34 -13.48 -11.11 7.62
CA GLY A 34 -12.17 -10.49 7.83
C GLY A 34 -11.39 -11.06 9.02
N VAL A 35 -11.62 -12.33 9.35
CA VAL A 35 -10.86 -13.06 10.37
C VAL A 35 -9.57 -13.56 9.75
N TYR A 36 -8.46 -12.91 10.11
CA TYR A 36 -7.15 -13.25 9.58
C TYR A 36 -6.50 -14.41 10.36
N PRO A 37 -5.81 -15.32 9.68
CA PRO A 37 -4.93 -16.29 10.35
C PRO A 37 -3.81 -15.54 11.11
N SER A 38 -3.42 -16.06 12.27
CA SER A 38 -2.39 -15.43 13.12
C SER A 38 -1.00 -15.47 12.48
N GLU A 39 -0.71 -16.50 11.70
CA GLU A 39 0.58 -16.71 11.05
C GLU A 39 0.42 -17.48 9.74
N VAL A 40 1.00 -16.94 8.67
CA VAL A 40 0.98 -17.53 7.33
C VAL A 40 2.39 -17.47 6.77
N HIS A 41 2.83 -18.60 6.24
CA HIS A 41 4.10 -18.71 5.54
C HIS A 41 3.81 -18.93 4.07
N ILE A 42 4.58 -18.28 3.19
CA ILE A 42 4.39 -18.38 1.74
C ILE A 42 5.71 -18.82 1.12
N HIS A 43 5.70 -19.97 0.47
CA HIS A 43 6.80 -20.45 -0.34
C HIS A 43 6.51 -20.16 -1.82
N ILE A 44 7.43 -19.45 -2.48
CA ILE A 44 7.31 -19.05 -3.89
C ILE A 44 8.44 -19.70 -4.68
N ARG A 45 8.07 -20.46 -5.71
CA ARG A 45 9.01 -21.06 -6.66
C ARG A 45 8.73 -20.54 -8.06
N ARG A 46 9.77 -20.05 -8.73
CA ARG A 46 9.70 -19.67 -10.15
C ARG A 46 10.07 -20.86 -11.03
N VAL A 47 9.19 -21.25 -11.95
CA VAL A 47 9.41 -22.31 -12.94
C VAL A 47 9.51 -21.66 -14.31
N ALA A 48 10.64 -21.79 -15.01
CA ALA A 48 10.74 -21.26 -16.37
C ALA A 48 9.89 -22.11 -17.32
N LEU A 49 9.32 -21.50 -18.36
CA LEU A 49 8.53 -22.27 -19.33
C LEU A 49 9.36 -23.33 -20.08
N SER A 50 10.68 -23.12 -20.19
CA SER A 50 11.61 -24.11 -20.74
C SER A 50 11.64 -25.41 -19.95
N ASP A 51 11.31 -25.35 -18.66
CA ASP A 51 11.42 -26.47 -17.73
C ASP A 51 10.12 -27.29 -17.66
N ILE A 52 9.06 -26.81 -18.33
CA ILE A 52 7.76 -27.47 -18.39
C ILE A 52 7.71 -28.31 -19.68
N PRO A 53 7.57 -29.65 -19.57
CA PRO A 53 7.53 -30.51 -20.75
C PRO A 53 6.26 -30.28 -21.57
N THR A 54 6.41 -30.34 -22.90
CA THR A 54 5.32 -30.09 -23.87
C THR A 54 4.50 -31.34 -24.19
N SER A 55 5.08 -32.53 -23.98
CA SER A 55 4.43 -33.82 -24.23
C SER A 55 3.44 -34.15 -23.10
N GLU A 56 2.24 -34.62 -23.43
CA GLU A 56 1.16 -34.90 -22.46
C GLU A 56 1.57 -35.92 -21.37
N ASN A 57 2.28 -36.98 -21.76
CA ASN A 57 2.74 -38.01 -20.82
C ASN A 57 3.83 -37.49 -19.86
N GLU A 58 4.76 -36.71 -20.39
CA GLU A 58 5.83 -36.10 -19.59
C GLU A 58 5.28 -35.01 -18.67
N LEU A 59 4.32 -34.22 -19.16
CA LEU A 59 3.62 -33.20 -18.39
C LEU A 59 2.84 -33.80 -17.22
N SER A 60 2.14 -34.91 -17.46
CA SER A 60 1.41 -35.62 -16.40
C SER A 60 2.37 -36.12 -15.32
N SER A 61 3.51 -36.67 -15.72
CA SER A 61 4.53 -37.16 -14.78
C SER A 61 5.17 -36.01 -14.00
N TRP A 62 5.48 -34.90 -14.68
CA TRP A 62 6.03 -33.68 -14.07
C TRP A 62 5.07 -33.05 -13.07
N LEU A 63 3.77 -32.98 -13.40
CA LEU A 63 2.74 -32.49 -12.49
C LEU A 63 2.66 -33.36 -11.25
N MET A 64 2.61 -34.68 -11.41
CA MET A 64 2.53 -35.62 -10.28
C MET A 64 3.73 -35.50 -9.35
N GLU A 65 4.93 -35.40 -9.90
CA GLU A 65 6.14 -35.18 -9.10
C GLU A 65 6.13 -33.81 -8.40
N THR A 66 5.66 -32.76 -9.09
CA THR A 66 5.52 -31.43 -8.50
C THR A 66 4.51 -31.42 -7.34
N PHE A 67 3.40 -32.16 -7.46
CA PHE A 67 2.44 -32.33 -6.37
C PHE A 67 3.05 -33.11 -5.20
N ARG A 68 3.76 -34.20 -5.47
CA ARG A 68 4.45 -34.99 -4.43
C ARG A 68 5.42 -34.14 -3.61
N LEU A 69 6.24 -33.33 -4.28
CA LEU A 69 7.20 -32.43 -3.62
C LEU A 69 6.50 -31.36 -2.76
N LYS A 70 5.33 -30.87 -3.17
CA LYS A 70 4.54 -29.92 -2.37
C LYS A 70 3.94 -30.55 -1.12
N ASP A 71 3.44 -31.77 -1.24
CA ASP A 71 2.87 -32.49 -0.11
C ASP A 71 3.95 -32.80 0.94
N GLU A 72 5.16 -33.18 0.50
CA GLU A 72 6.34 -33.35 1.35
C GLU A 72 6.73 -32.03 2.03
N LEU A 73 6.84 -30.94 1.26
CA LEU A 73 7.14 -29.60 1.77
C LEU A 73 6.11 -29.11 2.81
N LEU A 74 4.83 -29.36 2.58
CA LEU A 74 3.75 -29.01 3.52
C LEU A 74 3.79 -29.89 4.76
N SER A 75 4.10 -31.19 4.62
CA SER A 75 4.28 -32.08 5.77
C SER A 75 5.40 -31.56 6.68
N GLU A 76 6.56 -31.25 6.09
CA GLU A 76 7.70 -30.67 6.83
C GLU A 76 7.32 -29.34 7.49
N PHE A 77 6.53 -28.50 6.81
CA PHE A 77 6.02 -27.26 7.38
C PHE A 77 5.09 -27.48 8.57
N TYR A 78 4.18 -28.46 8.52
CA TYR A 78 3.28 -28.74 9.65
C TYR A 78 4.01 -29.37 10.84
N ASP A 79 5.10 -30.11 10.60
CA ASP A 79 5.93 -30.71 11.64
C ASP A 79 6.91 -29.70 12.27
N GLY A 80 7.59 -28.90 11.44
CA GLY A 80 8.63 -27.96 11.86
C GLY A 80 8.13 -26.54 12.13
N GLY A 81 7.00 -26.14 11.54
CA GLY A 81 6.41 -24.80 11.64
C GLY A 81 7.01 -23.75 10.69
N HIS A 82 7.93 -24.12 9.81
CA HIS A 82 8.73 -23.21 8.98
C HIS A 82 9.02 -23.83 7.60
N PHE A 83 9.10 -23.01 6.55
CA PHE A 83 9.55 -23.48 5.24
C PHE A 83 11.09 -23.48 5.14
N PRO A 84 11.68 -24.36 4.32
CA PRO A 84 13.11 -24.32 4.06
C PRO A 84 13.50 -23.03 3.32
N HIS A 85 14.68 -22.49 3.65
CA HIS A 85 15.22 -21.25 3.08
C HIS A 85 14.32 -20.03 3.31
N GLU A 86 13.99 -19.73 4.57
CA GLU A 86 13.34 -18.48 4.91
C GLU A 86 14.14 -17.30 4.35
N GLY A 87 13.53 -16.53 3.46
CA GLY A 87 14.07 -15.26 3.07
C GLY A 87 14.11 -14.36 4.29
N THR A 88 15.25 -13.73 4.58
CA THR A 88 15.27 -12.59 5.49
C THR A 88 14.53 -11.46 4.79
N GLU A 89 13.21 -11.43 4.93
CA GLU A 89 12.45 -10.21 4.68
C GLU A 89 13.06 -9.16 5.60
N PRO A 90 13.56 -8.02 5.07
CA PRO A 90 14.09 -6.98 5.92
C PRO A 90 12.98 -6.55 6.86
N ASP A 91 13.20 -6.69 8.17
CA ASP A 91 12.25 -6.26 9.18
C ASP A 91 11.71 -4.89 8.80
N LEU A 92 10.38 -4.78 8.72
CA LEU A 92 9.70 -3.50 8.53
C LEU A 92 10.25 -2.54 9.59
N ASN A 93 11.10 -1.62 9.15
CA ASN A 93 11.81 -0.74 10.06
C ASN A 93 10.78 0.22 10.67
N MET A 94 10.27 -0.15 11.84
CA MET A 94 9.20 0.56 12.55
C MET A 94 9.55 2.04 12.71
N VAL A 95 10.84 2.36 12.88
CA VAL A 95 11.34 3.74 12.97
C VAL A 95 11.12 4.50 11.67
N LYS A 96 11.36 3.89 10.50
CA LYS A 96 11.08 4.51 9.20
C LYS A 96 9.58 4.72 8.98
N CYS A 97 8.75 3.73 9.37
CA CYS A 97 7.30 3.83 9.25
C CYS A 97 6.73 4.96 10.12
N VAL A 98 7.10 4.98 11.41
CA VAL A 98 6.68 6.02 12.36
C VAL A 98 7.21 7.39 11.95
N GLY A 99 8.48 7.47 11.51
CA GLY A 99 9.06 8.72 11.00
C GLY A 99 8.28 9.29 9.83
N ASN A 100 7.90 8.45 8.86
CA ASN A 100 7.10 8.88 7.72
C ASN A 100 5.69 9.33 8.13
N LEU A 101 5.04 8.60 9.05
CA LEU A 101 3.71 8.95 9.56
C LEU A 101 3.73 10.31 10.27
N VAL A 102 4.71 10.53 11.16
CA VAL A 102 4.88 11.79 11.89
C VAL A 102 5.15 12.94 10.92
N PHE A 103 6.01 12.73 9.93
CA PHE A 103 6.28 13.71 8.89
C PHE A 103 5.01 14.12 8.14
N VAL A 104 4.20 13.15 7.70
CA VAL A 104 2.93 13.41 7.02
C VAL A 104 1.97 14.18 7.91
N MET A 105 1.81 13.80 9.18
CA MET A 105 0.94 14.53 10.12
C MET A 105 1.38 15.98 10.33
N ILE A 106 2.68 16.23 10.50
CA ILE A 106 3.22 17.58 10.67
C ILE A 106 3.02 18.41 9.40
N PHE A 107 3.32 17.82 8.23
CA PHE A 107 3.19 18.51 6.95
C PHE A 107 1.74 18.89 6.68
N THR A 108 0.81 17.93 6.80
CA THR A 108 -0.63 18.18 6.63
C THR A 108 -1.16 19.16 7.66
N GLY A 109 -0.74 19.07 8.92
CA GLY A 109 -1.12 20.02 9.97
C GLY A 109 -0.65 21.44 9.68
N THR A 110 0.61 21.59 9.25
CA THR A 110 1.19 22.89 8.88
C THR A 110 0.47 23.50 7.68
N CYS A 111 0.24 22.73 6.61
CA CYS A 111 -0.52 23.18 5.44
C CYS A 111 -1.93 23.63 5.81
N THR A 112 -2.62 22.88 6.67
CA THR A 112 -3.96 23.21 7.15
C THR A 112 -3.97 24.50 7.96
N PHE A 113 -3.01 24.65 8.89
CA PHE A 113 -2.86 25.84 9.71
C PHE A 113 -2.60 27.10 8.87
N LEU A 114 -1.67 27.03 7.91
CA LEU A 114 -1.33 28.16 7.04
C LEU A 114 -2.54 28.60 6.19
N THR A 115 -3.31 27.64 5.67
CA THR A 115 -4.51 27.92 4.88
C THR A 115 -5.59 28.60 5.73
N PHE A 116 -5.80 28.11 6.95
CA PHE A 116 -6.79 28.67 7.86
C PHE A 116 -6.40 30.08 8.33
N PHE A 117 -5.13 30.29 8.68
CA PHE A 117 -4.61 31.59 9.08
C PHE A 117 -4.73 32.59 7.93
N SER A 118 -4.28 32.23 6.72
CA SER A 118 -4.38 33.09 5.54
C SER A 118 -5.82 33.51 5.25
N SER A 119 -6.77 32.57 5.26
CA SER A 119 -8.20 32.85 5.01
C SER A 119 -8.81 33.78 6.07
N THR A 120 -8.49 33.56 7.34
CA THR A 120 -9.05 34.33 8.46
C THR A 120 -8.53 35.77 8.46
N TRP A 121 -7.22 35.97 8.32
CA TRP A 121 -6.62 37.30 8.28
C TRP A 121 -7.01 38.08 7.03
N PHE A 122 -7.13 37.42 5.89
CA PHE A 122 -7.63 38.03 4.67
C PHE A 122 -9.05 38.58 4.85
N LYS A 123 -9.95 37.81 5.48
CA LYS A 123 -11.33 38.26 5.77
C LYS A 123 -11.36 39.48 6.72
N ILE A 124 -10.54 39.47 7.78
CA ILE A 124 -10.44 40.59 8.72
C ILE A 124 -9.94 41.84 7.99
N TYR A 125 -8.89 41.72 7.18
CA TYR A 125 -8.33 42.83 6.41
C TYR A 125 -9.37 43.47 5.48
N VAL A 126 -10.09 42.67 4.69
CA VAL A 126 -11.13 43.17 3.76
C VAL A 126 -12.24 43.88 4.55
N SER A 127 -12.71 43.31 5.66
CA SER A 127 -13.74 43.94 6.50
C SER A 127 -13.31 45.30 7.05
N LEU A 128 -12.06 45.43 7.49
CA LEU A 128 -11.53 46.70 8.01
C LEU A 128 -11.42 47.76 6.92
N VAL A 129 -10.94 47.38 5.72
CA VAL A 129 -10.89 48.30 4.57
C VAL A 129 -12.29 48.78 4.18
N CYS A 130 -13.27 47.88 4.14
CA CYS A 130 -14.67 48.26 3.87
C CYS A 130 -15.23 49.21 4.92
N ALA A 131 -15.01 48.94 6.21
CA ALA A 131 -15.45 49.80 7.30
C ALA A 131 -14.79 51.19 7.25
N TYR A 132 -13.49 51.23 6.95
CA TYR A 132 -12.75 52.49 6.76
C TYR A 132 -13.33 53.30 5.60
N MET A 133 -13.56 52.69 4.44
CA MET A 133 -14.12 53.37 3.27
C MET A 133 -15.53 53.90 3.51
N ALA A 134 -16.39 53.13 4.18
CA ALA A 134 -17.72 53.57 4.57
C ALA A 134 -17.66 54.77 5.53
N SER A 135 -16.76 54.72 6.51
CA SER A 135 -16.53 55.81 7.46
C SER A 135 -16.00 57.07 6.77
N ALA A 136 -14.99 56.94 5.91
CA ALA A 136 -14.41 58.05 5.15
C ALA A 136 -15.46 58.76 4.26
N THR A 137 -16.36 57.97 3.66
CA THR A 137 -17.47 58.47 2.85
C THR A 137 -18.51 59.19 3.72
N TYR A 138 -18.87 58.63 4.88
CA TYR A 138 -19.83 59.21 5.82
C TYR A 138 -19.36 60.54 6.40
N PHE A 139 -18.08 60.65 6.76
CA PHE A 139 -17.49 61.86 7.34
C PHE A 139 -16.99 62.88 6.29
N HIS A 140 -17.24 62.68 4.99
CA HIS A 140 -16.82 63.59 3.90
C HIS A 140 -15.33 63.97 3.92
N ILE A 141 -14.44 63.02 4.26
CA ILE A 141 -12.99 63.26 4.30
C ILE A 141 -12.47 63.34 2.86
N ARG A 142 -12.17 64.55 2.36
CA ARG A 142 -11.56 64.75 1.04
C ARG A 142 -10.05 64.48 1.09
N PRO A 143 -9.49 63.62 0.22
CA PRO A 143 -8.05 63.47 0.13
C PRO A 143 -7.43 64.77 -0.41
N SER A 144 -6.44 65.31 0.32
CA SER A 144 -5.70 66.51 -0.10
C SER A 144 -4.89 66.22 -1.36
N PRO A 145 -4.79 67.17 -2.32
CA PRO A 145 -4.03 66.96 -3.54
C PRO A 145 -2.55 66.74 -3.23
N ILE A 146 -2.00 65.65 -3.76
CA ILE A 146 -0.58 65.29 -3.61
C ILE A 146 0.22 66.23 -4.52
N HIS A 147 0.95 67.19 -3.95
CA HIS A 147 1.89 68.02 -4.70
C HIS A 147 3.11 67.17 -5.07
N ILE A 148 3.13 66.69 -6.31
CA ILE A 148 4.31 66.08 -6.93
C ILE A 148 5.19 67.23 -7.44
N ARG A 149 6.40 67.38 -6.87
CA ARG A 149 7.45 68.28 -7.37
C ARG A 149 8.40 67.48 -8.24
#